data_AF-A0A7X7U3X9-F1
#
_entry.id   AF-A0A7X7U3X9-F1
#
_cell.length_a   1.000
_cell.length_b   1.000
_cell.length_c   1.000
_cell.angle_alpha   90.00
_cell.angle_beta   90.00
_cell.angle_gamma   90.00
#
_symmetry.space_group_name_H-M   'P 1'
#
loop_
_entity.id
_entity.type
_entity.pdbx_description
1 polymer ?
#
loop_
_entity_poly.entity_id
_entity_poly.type
_entity_poly.pdbx_seq_one_letter_code
_entity_poly.pdbx_strand_id
1 'polypeptide(L)'
;MNDGFVQLPWDALWRAEGDIPWSAMGVFAEALASQPDLIDPLFNAYDEAREAVHERTCYVHLYVPAIFALAAPKLDDRRRQEIGESLIARLVEASERDDHLMMEVLVAACGAMGPAILPLVFGVVIDETASSSAWGQLWGLTKLAVGSDAALRDEVVAACVSLLERIDSDEIECERGIEAARTLASLGRTEHVDLLRRLELQSRWTLAYIDYSGARRALEEHGDCPLPQELWELPVRDWFEPRWRRTRDWLVMRDCGTRNWEALQATYTAEPFVSRIPIVEEAPRSSRKMSRCAAIR
;
A
#
# COMPACT_ATOMS: atom_id res chain seq x y z
N MET A 1 7.65 23.73 35.94
CA MET A 1 7.78 23.00 34.68
C MET A 1 6.37 22.72 34.22
N ASN A 2 5.88 23.45 33.22
CA ASN A 2 4.57 23.19 32.63
C ASN A 2 4.77 22.05 31.62
N ASP A 3 4.15 20.91 31.90
CA ASP A 3 4.01 19.81 30.94
C ASP A 3 3.15 20.31 29.77
N GLY A 4 3.82 20.85 28.76
CA GLY A 4 3.21 21.40 27.55
C GLY A 4 2.76 20.29 26.61
N PHE A 5 1.81 19.45 27.04
CA PHE A 5 1.15 18.53 26.14
C PHE A 5 0.34 19.35 25.13
N VAL A 6 0.70 19.22 23.85
CA VAL A 6 -0.10 19.77 22.75
C VAL A 6 -1.48 19.09 22.82
N GLN A 7 -2.54 19.88 23.02
CA GLN A 7 -3.89 19.34 22.99
C GLN A 7 -4.21 18.86 21.58
N LEU A 8 -4.35 17.54 21.42
CA LEU A 8 -4.56 16.92 20.12
C LEU A 8 -6.02 17.03 19.66
N PRO A 9 -6.29 17.37 18.39
CA PRO A 9 -7.63 17.63 17.88
C PRO A 9 -8.37 16.34 17.47
N TRP A 10 -8.49 15.37 18.39
CA TRP A 10 -9.16 14.08 18.14
C TRP A 10 -10.60 14.24 17.61
N ASP A 11 -11.38 15.15 18.19
CA ASP A 11 -12.76 15.42 17.76
C ASP A 11 -12.88 15.87 16.30
N ALA A 12 -11.80 16.42 15.71
CA ALA A 12 -11.81 16.79 14.31
C ALA A 12 -11.62 15.57 13.39
N LEU A 13 -10.88 14.54 13.84
CA LEU A 13 -10.70 13.31 13.06
C LEU A 13 -11.98 12.47 13.03
N TRP A 14 -12.75 12.46 14.12
CA TRP A 14 -13.98 11.68 14.25
C TRP A 14 -15.21 12.32 13.58
N ARG A 15 -15.12 13.57 13.14
CA ARG A 15 -16.21 14.22 12.41
C ARG A 15 -16.34 13.61 11.01
N ALA A 16 -17.55 13.15 10.71
CA ALA A 16 -17.94 12.68 9.38
C ALA A 16 -18.38 13.83 8.46
N GLU A 17 -18.74 14.97 9.02
CA GLU A 17 -19.23 16.14 8.28
C GLU A 17 -18.07 17.07 7.88
N GLY A 18 -18.15 17.60 6.66
CA GLY A 18 -17.22 18.60 6.14
C GLY A 18 -16.14 18.03 5.23
N ASP A 19 -15.14 18.87 4.98
CA ASP A 19 -13.97 18.51 4.17
C ASP A 19 -12.92 17.77 5.01
N ILE A 20 -11.88 17.24 4.34
CA ILE A 20 -10.74 16.59 4.99
C ILE A 20 -10.14 17.53 6.06
N PRO A 21 -9.95 17.07 7.31
CA PRO A 21 -9.49 17.92 8.42
C PRO A 21 -7.96 18.12 8.35
N TRP A 22 -7.46 18.68 7.25
CA TRP A 22 -6.02 18.84 6.96
C TRP A 22 -5.23 19.50 8.09
N SER A 23 -5.79 20.54 8.71
CA SER A 23 -5.13 21.23 9.83
C SER A 23 -4.97 20.32 11.04
N ALA A 24 -5.99 19.50 11.36
CA ALA A 24 -5.92 18.56 12.46
C ALA A 24 -4.91 17.44 12.17
N MET A 25 -4.97 16.86 10.97
CA MET A 25 -4.00 15.85 10.52
C MET A 25 -2.55 16.37 10.59
N GLY A 26 -2.33 17.62 10.19
CA GLY A 26 -1.03 18.29 10.33
C GLY A 26 -0.56 18.38 11.78
N VAL A 27 -1.45 18.76 12.72
CA VAL A 27 -1.11 18.81 14.15
C VAL A 27 -0.70 17.42 14.68
N PHE A 28 -1.40 16.36 14.30
CA PHE A 28 -1.00 14.99 14.66
C PHE A 28 0.36 14.60 14.07
N ALA A 29 0.59 14.94 12.80
CA ALA A 29 1.84 14.65 12.12
C ALA A 29 3.04 15.38 12.76
N GLU A 30 2.86 16.63 13.19
CA GLU A 30 3.89 17.35 13.97
C GLU A 30 4.11 16.72 15.34
N ALA A 31 3.02 16.34 16.03
CA ALA A 31 3.10 15.77 17.37
C ALA A 31 3.87 14.44 17.38
N LEU A 32 3.69 13.59 16.37
CA LEU A 32 4.36 12.29 16.24
C LEU A 32 5.89 12.37 16.32
N ALA A 33 6.50 13.43 15.82
CA ALA A 33 7.96 13.62 15.88
C ALA A 33 8.47 13.87 17.32
N SER A 34 7.61 14.38 18.20
CA SER A 34 7.96 14.76 19.58
C SER A 34 7.31 13.87 20.66
N GLN A 35 6.27 13.12 20.31
CA GLN A 35 5.46 12.30 21.21
C GLN A 35 5.25 10.91 20.60
N PRO A 36 6.23 10.00 20.73
CA PRO A 36 6.15 8.70 20.08
C PRO A 36 5.04 7.80 20.62
N ASP A 37 4.62 8.01 21.87
CA ASP A 37 3.51 7.29 22.51
C ASP A 37 2.15 7.55 21.80
N LEU A 38 2.13 8.43 20.80
CA LEU A 38 0.97 8.70 19.95
C LEU A 38 0.77 7.66 18.83
N ILE A 39 1.78 6.84 18.53
CA ILE A 39 1.68 5.79 17.50
C ILE A 39 0.56 4.80 17.84
N ASP A 40 0.56 4.22 19.04
CA ASP A 40 -0.44 3.23 19.45
C ASP A 40 -1.87 3.81 19.50
N PRO A 41 -2.14 4.99 20.10
CA PRO A 41 -3.46 5.62 20.03
C PRO A 41 -3.96 5.85 18.60
N LEU A 42 -3.09 6.23 17.66
CA LEU A 42 -3.48 6.42 16.27
C LEU A 42 -3.84 5.09 15.60
N PHE A 43 -3.07 4.04 15.83
CA PHE A 43 -3.41 2.71 15.30
C PHE A 43 -4.69 2.14 15.93
N ASN A 44 -4.89 2.32 17.24
CA ASN A 44 -6.14 1.95 17.91
C ASN A 44 -7.35 2.70 17.30
N ALA A 45 -7.20 3.99 17.02
CA ALA A 45 -8.25 4.78 16.36
C ALA A 45 -8.50 4.32 14.92
N TYR A 46 -7.46 3.92 14.19
CA TYR A 46 -7.60 3.28 12.88
C TYR A 46 -8.40 1.97 13.00
N ASP A 47 -8.03 1.08 13.91
CA ASP A 47 -8.66 -0.23 14.08
C ASP A 47 -10.13 -0.08 14.50
N GLU A 48 -10.42 0.78 15.49
CA GLU A 48 -11.80 1.09 15.91
C GLU A 48 -12.63 1.64 14.72
N ALA A 49 -12.04 2.51 13.91
CA ALA A 49 -12.72 3.05 12.75
C ALA A 49 -12.93 2.02 11.63
N ARG A 50 -12.00 1.08 11.46
CA ARG A 50 -12.14 -0.04 10.51
C ARG A 50 -13.25 -0.99 10.91
N GLU A 51 -13.37 -1.31 12.21
CA GLU A 51 -14.44 -2.16 12.72
C GLU A 51 -15.81 -1.48 12.61
N ALA A 52 -15.87 -0.19 12.94
CA ALA A 52 -17.12 0.56 12.95
C ALA A 52 -17.56 1.08 11.57
N VAL A 53 -16.73 0.94 10.52
CA VAL A 53 -16.98 1.58 9.21
C VAL A 53 -18.31 1.14 8.61
N HIS A 54 -18.76 -0.10 8.87
CA HIS A 54 -20.04 -0.62 8.37
C HIS A 54 -21.26 -0.14 9.16
N GLU A 55 -21.07 0.31 10.40
CA GLU A 55 -22.14 0.72 11.32
C GLU A 55 -22.38 2.23 11.31
N ARG A 56 -21.31 3.01 11.14
CA ARG A 56 -21.34 4.47 11.14
C ARG A 56 -20.37 5.04 10.12
N THR A 57 -20.74 6.17 9.53
CA THR A 57 -19.86 6.94 8.65
C THR A 57 -18.71 7.53 9.47
N CYS A 58 -17.48 7.14 9.12
CA CYS A 58 -16.24 7.57 9.76
C CYS A 58 -15.08 7.43 8.78
N TYR A 59 -14.12 8.35 8.81
CA TYR A 59 -12.96 8.38 7.90
C TYR A 59 -11.61 8.26 8.62
N VAL A 60 -11.59 8.05 9.94
CA VAL A 60 -10.36 7.96 10.74
C VAL A 60 -9.41 6.88 10.22
N HIS A 61 -9.96 5.75 9.76
CA HIS A 61 -9.21 4.67 9.13
C HIS A 61 -8.44 5.11 7.85
N LEU A 62 -8.85 6.19 7.18
CA LEU A 62 -8.10 6.79 6.08
C LEU A 62 -7.13 7.87 6.58
N TYR A 63 -7.57 8.68 7.55
CA TYR A 63 -6.76 9.78 8.08
C TYR A 63 -5.48 9.30 8.74
N VAL A 64 -5.51 8.18 9.47
CA VAL A 64 -4.35 7.68 10.21
C VAL A 64 -3.15 7.34 9.29
N PRO A 65 -3.29 6.52 8.22
CA PRO A 65 -2.21 6.31 7.26
C PRO A 65 -1.67 7.62 6.64
N ALA A 66 -2.56 8.57 6.31
CA ALA A 66 -2.16 9.86 5.76
C ALA A 66 -1.44 10.75 6.79
N ILE A 67 -1.81 10.69 8.08
CA ILE A 67 -1.08 11.35 9.17
C ILE A 67 0.34 10.79 9.28
N PHE A 68 0.49 9.46 9.23
CA PHE A 68 1.82 8.85 9.25
C PHE A 68 2.64 9.27 8.04
N ALA A 69 2.08 9.26 6.83
CA ALA A 69 2.76 9.73 5.63
C ALA A 69 3.19 11.20 5.74
N LEU A 70 2.35 12.08 6.32
CA LEU A 70 2.70 13.48 6.59
C LEU A 70 3.83 13.63 7.63
N ALA A 71 3.88 12.74 8.62
CA ALA A 71 4.89 12.75 9.67
C ALA A 71 6.24 12.21 9.18
N ALA A 72 6.24 11.28 8.23
CA ALA A 72 7.39 10.49 7.82
C ALA A 72 8.69 11.29 7.63
N PRO A 73 8.70 12.45 6.92
CA PRO A 73 9.93 13.23 6.70
C PRO A 73 10.61 13.72 7.99
N LYS A 74 9.88 13.79 9.11
CA LYS A 74 10.36 14.28 10.41
C LYS A 74 10.72 13.17 11.39
N LEU A 75 10.39 11.93 11.05
CA LEU A 75 10.70 10.77 11.86
C LEU A 75 12.11 10.26 11.55
N ASP A 76 12.75 9.70 12.57
CA ASP A 76 13.97 8.92 12.39
C ASP A 76 13.64 7.52 11.82
N ASP A 77 14.67 6.81 11.34
CA ASP A 77 14.50 5.51 10.69
C ASP A 77 13.88 4.46 11.63
N ARG A 78 14.20 4.51 12.93
CA ARG A 78 13.62 3.60 13.92
C ARG A 78 12.11 3.78 14.00
N ARG A 79 11.63 5.02 14.06
CA ARG A 79 10.19 5.32 14.11
C ARG A 79 9.48 5.02 12.78
N ARG A 80 10.15 5.27 11.66
CA ARG A 80 9.64 4.87 10.34
C ARG A 80 9.49 3.36 10.23
N GLN A 81 10.43 2.59 10.80
CA GLN A 81 10.34 1.13 10.86
C GLN A 81 9.18 0.64 11.72
N GLU A 82 9.03 1.16 12.93
CA GLU A 82 7.93 0.79 13.84
C GLU A 82 6.55 1.04 13.23
N ILE A 83 6.36 2.22 12.62
CA ILE A 83 5.12 2.55 11.91
C ILE A 83 4.98 1.69 10.65
N GLY A 84 6.07 1.50 9.91
CA GLY A 84 6.12 0.70 8.70
C GLY A 84 5.69 -0.75 8.93
N GLU A 85 6.15 -1.39 10.00
CA GLU A 85 5.74 -2.75 10.39
C GLU A 85 4.22 -2.84 10.54
N SER A 86 3.64 -1.90 11.27
CA SER A 86 2.19 -1.84 11.50
C SER A 86 1.38 -1.52 10.25
N LEU A 87 1.91 -0.68 9.34
CA LEU A 87 1.28 -0.38 8.05
C LEU A 87 1.35 -1.57 7.08
N ILE A 88 2.48 -2.29 7.04
CA ILE A 88 2.65 -3.50 6.23
C ILE A 88 1.68 -4.59 6.68
N ALA A 89 1.54 -4.81 7.99
CA ALA A 89 0.56 -5.77 8.52
C ALA A 89 -0.87 -5.43 8.06
N ARG A 90 -1.27 -4.16 8.15
CA ARG A 90 -2.59 -3.69 7.70
C ARG A 90 -2.75 -3.76 6.18
N LEU A 91 -1.67 -3.59 5.41
CA LEU A 91 -1.70 -3.74 3.95
C LEU A 91 -1.99 -5.20 3.57
N VAL A 92 -1.36 -6.14 4.26
CA VAL A 92 -1.65 -7.59 4.11
C VAL A 92 -3.11 -7.87 4.45
N GLU A 93 -3.60 -7.40 5.61
CA GLU A 93 -5.01 -7.58 6.00
C GLU A 93 -6.00 -6.96 5.02
N ALA A 94 -5.72 -5.75 4.52
CA ALA A 94 -6.55 -5.10 3.50
C ALA A 94 -6.61 -5.93 2.22
N SER A 95 -5.47 -6.52 1.83
CA SER A 95 -5.41 -7.38 0.67
C SER A 95 -6.12 -8.72 0.86
N GLU A 96 -6.13 -9.29 2.06
CA GLU A 96 -6.89 -10.51 2.36
C GLU A 96 -8.41 -10.29 2.29
N ARG A 97 -8.85 -9.03 2.46
CA ARG A 97 -10.25 -8.61 2.39
C ARG A 97 -10.65 -8.05 1.03
N ASP A 98 -9.76 -8.08 0.03
CA ASP A 98 -9.94 -7.43 -1.27
C ASP A 98 -10.31 -5.93 -1.15
N ASP A 99 -9.80 -5.24 -0.13
CA ASP A 99 -10.04 -3.82 0.11
C ASP A 99 -9.05 -2.96 -0.69
N HIS A 100 -9.22 -2.93 -2.02
CA HIS A 100 -8.25 -2.30 -2.91
C HIS A 100 -8.04 -0.81 -2.65
N LEU A 101 -9.09 -0.10 -2.23
CA LEU A 101 -8.96 1.29 -1.87
C LEU A 101 -8.06 1.47 -0.65
N MET A 102 -8.26 0.66 0.39
CA MET A 102 -7.39 0.71 1.56
C MET A 102 -5.97 0.26 1.22
N MET A 103 -5.80 -0.73 0.36
CA MET A 103 -4.47 -1.14 -0.12
C MET A 103 -3.73 0.02 -0.79
N GLU A 104 -4.41 0.83 -1.63
CA GLU A 104 -3.79 2.01 -2.26
C GLU A 104 -3.37 3.06 -1.23
N VAL A 105 -4.18 3.29 -0.18
CA VAL A 105 -3.85 4.23 0.90
C VAL A 105 -2.66 3.72 1.72
N LEU A 106 -2.67 2.43 2.08
CA LEU A 106 -1.63 1.82 2.90
C LEU A 106 -0.31 1.69 2.15
N VAL A 107 -0.30 1.31 0.87
CA VAL A 107 0.94 1.25 0.09
C VAL A 107 1.56 2.65 -0.07
N ALA A 108 0.75 3.69 -0.26
CA ALA A 108 1.24 5.06 -0.31
C ALA A 108 1.84 5.51 1.03
N ALA A 109 1.19 5.15 2.15
CA ALA A 109 1.70 5.44 3.48
C ALA A 109 2.99 4.65 3.81
N CYS A 110 3.06 3.37 3.44
CA CYS A 110 4.27 2.56 3.54
C CYS A 110 5.41 3.20 2.74
N GLY A 111 5.15 3.57 1.48
CA GLY A 111 6.16 4.20 0.63
C GLY A 111 6.68 5.52 1.19
N ALA A 112 5.83 6.31 1.85
CA ALA A 112 6.25 7.54 2.52
C ALA A 112 7.24 7.31 3.69
N MET A 113 7.26 6.11 4.29
CA MET A 113 8.28 5.74 5.29
C MET A 113 9.68 5.58 4.69
N GLY A 114 9.80 5.57 3.36
CA GLY A 114 11.09 5.55 2.66
C GLY A 114 11.84 4.21 2.82
N PRO A 115 13.13 4.18 2.45
CA PRO A 115 13.90 2.93 2.39
C PRO A 115 14.05 2.20 3.72
N ALA A 116 13.83 2.88 4.86
CA ALA A 116 13.97 2.32 6.19
C ALA A 116 13.10 1.06 6.42
N ILE A 117 11.98 0.93 5.70
CA ILE A 117 11.06 -0.21 5.83
C ILE A 117 11.42 -1.41 4.94
N LEU A 118 12.37 -1.28 4.00
CA LEU A 118 12.72 -2.36 3.07
C LEU A 118 13.12 -3.68 3.77
N PRO A 119 13.87 -3.68 4.88
CA PRO A 119 14.14 -4.92 5.62
C PRO A 119 12.87 -5.63 6.10
N LEU A 120 11.83 -4.86 6.48
CA LEU A 120 10.53 -5.41 6.90
C LEU A 120 9.77 -5.98 5.70
N VAL A 121 9.77 -5.27 4.57
CA VAL A 121 9.16 -5.73 3.31
C VAL A 121 9.76 -7.07 2.89
N PHE A 122 11.09 -7.20 2.94
CA PHE A 122 11.74 -8.47 2.64
C PHE A 122 11.47 -9.55 3.68
N GLY A 123 11.38 -9.21 4.96
CA GLY A 123 10.94 -10.16 6.00
C GLY A 123 9.58 -10.78 5.70
N VAL A 124 8.67 -10.04 5.08
CA VAL A 124 7.33 -10.53 4.69
C VAL A 124 7.33 -11.22 3.32
N VAL A 125 8.10 -10.70 2.35
CA VAL A 125 8.09 -11.16 0.95
C VAL A 125 8.96 -12.40 0.73
N ILE A 126 10.07 -12.53 1.45
CA ILE A 126 11.01 -13.66 1.32
C ILE A 126 10.49 -14.92 2.02
N ASP A 127 9.55 -14.80 2.95
CA ASP A 127 8.84 -15.97 3.49
C ASP A 127 7.80 -16.47 2.46
N GLU A 128 8.29 -17.23 1.47
CA GLU A 128 7.54 -17.82 0.35
C GLU A 128 6.32 -18.65 0.77
N THR A 129 6.23 -19.02 2.05
CA THR A 129 5.07 -19.77 2.57
C THR A 129 3.82 -18.91 2.73
N ALA A 130 3.98 -17.59 2.77
CA ALA A 130 2.89 -16.62 2.74
C ALA A 130 2.76 -16.05 1.33
N SER A 131 2.05 -16.75 0.44
CA SER A 131 1.49 -16.14 -0.77
C SER A 131 0.44 -15.10 -0.36
N SER A 132 0.88 -13.99 0.22
CA SER A 132 0.03 -12.87 0.58
C SER A 132 -0.63 -12.35 -0.69
N SER A 133 -1.94 -12.09 -0.63
CA SER A 133 -2.63 -11.38 -1.70
C SER A 133 -2.02 -9.99 -1.95
N ALA A 134 -1.24 -9.44 -0.99
CA ALA A 134 -0.52 -8.18 -1.13
C ALA A 134 0.80 -8.29 -1.90
N TRP A 135 1.12 -9.44 -2.51
CA TRP A 135 2.38 -9.71 -3.20
C TRP A 135 2.83 -8.55 -4.11
N GLY A 136 1.93 -8.11 -5.01
CA GLY A 136 2.25 -7.04 -5.95
C GLY A 136 2.59 -5.72 -5.24
N GLN A 137 1.80 -5.34 -4.24
CA GLN A 137 2.01 -4.09 -3.49
C GLN A 137 3.31 -4.13 -2.69
N LEU A 138 3.61 -5.27 -2.05
CA LEU A 138 4.84 -5.44 -1.28
C LEU A 138 6.08 -5.42 -2.18
N TRP A 139 6.06 -6.14 -3.31
CA TRP A 139 7.16 -6.05 -4.28
C TRP A 139 7.27 -4.65 -4.90
N GLY A 140 6.17 -3.93 -5.10
CA GLY A 140 6.19 -2.54 -5.57
C GLY A 140 7.00 -1.62 -4.66
N LEU A 141 6.96 -1.85 -3.33
CA LEU A 141 7.74 -1.09 -2.36
C LEU A 141 9.26 -1.27 -2.50
N THR A 142 9.75 -2.28 -3.24
CA THR A 142 11.19 -2.45 -3.49
C THR A 142 11.79 -1.26 -4.26
N LYS A 143 10.98 -0.47 -4.98
CA LYS A 143 11.40 0.77 -5.65
C LYS A 143 11.92 1.84 -4.68
N LEU A 144 11.62 1.74 -3.38
CA LEU A 144 12.18 2.61 -2.36
C LEU A 144 13.73 2.56 -2.34
N ALA A 145 14.34 1.49 -2.87
CA ALA A 145 15.78 1.33 -2.99
C ALA A 145 16.47 2.39 -3.88
N VAL A 146 15.72 3.11 -4.71
CA VAL A 146 16.27 4.23 -5.51
C VAL A 146 16.95 5.26 -4.60
N GLY A 147 16.34 5.57 -3.46
CA GLY A 147 16.83 6.56 -2.49
C GLY A 147 17.72 6.00 -1.37
N SER A 148 18.07 4.71 -1.38
CA SER A 148 18.83 4.08 -0.29
C SER A 148 20.35 4.19 -0.44
N ASP A 149 21.08 3.74 0.58
CA ASP A 149 22.51 3.46 0.46
C ASP A 149 22.79 2.27 -0.50
N ALA A 150 24.07 2.10 -0.84
CA ALA A 150 24.51 1.09 -1.79
C ALA A 150 24.31 -0.34 -1.30
N ALA A 151 24.48 -0.61 0.01
CA ALA A 151 24.36 -1.96 0.54
C ALA A 151 22.91 -2.44 0.45
N LEU A 152 21.97 -1.63 0.91
CA LEU A 152 20.54 -1.96 0.81
C LEU A 152 20.07 -2.03 -0.65
N ARG A 153 20.61 -1.18 -1.53
CA ARG A 153 20.31 -1.24 -2.97
C ARG A 153 20.78 -2.55 -3.59
N ASP A 154 21.97 -3.01 -3.26
CA ASP A 154 22.52 -4.24 -3.81
C ASP A 154 21.78 -5.48 -3.28
N GLU A 155 21.33 -5.47 -2.01
CA GLU A 155 20.43 -6.50 -1.46
C GLU A 155 19.10 -6.57 -2.24
N VAL A 156 18.48 -5.42 -2.51
CA VAL A 156 17.23 -5.35 -3.29
C VAL A 156 17.43 -5.89 -4.70
N VAL A 157 18.53 -5.51 -5.36
CA VAL A 157 18.86 -6.02 -6.70
C VAL A 157 19.02 -7.53 -6.68
N ALA A 158 19.76 -8.08 -5.71
CA ALA A 158 19.94 -9.53 -5.60
C ALA A 158 18.60 -10.26 -5.40
N ALA A 159 17.71 -9.74 -4.55
CA ALA A 159 16.38 -10.30 -4.34
C ALA A 159 15.51 -10.25 -5.61
N CYS A 160 15.50 -9.12 -6.32
CA CYS A 160 14.78 -8.97 -7.58
C CYS A 160 15.30 -9.94 -8.65
N VAL A 161 16.62 -10.03 -8.82
CA VAL A 161 17.24 -10.95 -9.79
C VAL A 161 16.90 -12.40 -9.45
N SER A 162 17.04 -12.78 -8.18
CA SER A 162 16.73 -14.15 -7.74
C SER A 162 15.27 -14.54 -8.02
N LEU A 163 14.31 -13.63 -7.81
CA LEU A 163 12.91 -13.88 -8.16
C LEU A 163 12.74 -14.06 -9.69
N LEU A 164 13.33 -13.16 -10.47
CA LEU A 164 13.20 -13.18 -11.94
C LEU A 164 13.85 -14.40 -12.57
N GLU A 165 14.98 -14.89 -12.04
CA GLU A 165 15.63 -16.12 -12.50
C GLU A 165 14.79 -17.38 -12.22
N ARG A 166 14.05 -17.40 -11.11
CA ARG A 166 13.10 -18.48 -10.80
C ARG A 166 11.91 -18.48 -11.76
N ILE A 167 11.45 -17.30 -12.17
CA ILE A 167 10.41 -17.17 -13.20
C ILE A 167 10.94 -17.64 -14.57
N ASP A 168 12.16 -17.26 -14.94
CA ASP A 168 12.82 -17.71 -16.18
C ASP A 168 13.00 -19.25 -16.20
N SER A 169 13.12 -19.84 -15.01
CA SER A 169 13.20 -21.30 -14.81
C SER A 169 11.82 -21.98 -14.66
N ASP A 170 10.73 -21.25 -14.83
CA ASP A 170 9.33 -21.72 -14.70
C ASP A 170 8.97 -22.26 -13.30
N GLU A 171 9.69 -21.84 -12.26
CA GLU A 171 9.38 -22.18 -10.86
C GLU A 171 8.26 -21.32 -10.29
N ILE A 172 8.08 -20.11 -10.84
CA ILE A 172 7.12 -19.10 -10.39
C ILE A 172 6.40 -18.51 -11.62
N GLU A 173 5.11 -18.21 -11.48
CA GLU A 173 4.30 -17.53 -12.50
C GLU A 173 4.89 -16.17 -12.93
N CYS A 174 4.85 -15.89 -14.24
CA CYS A 174 5.42 -14.69 -14.85
C CYS A 174 4.90 -13.38 -14.24
N GLU A 175 3.63 -13.31 -13.90
CA GLU A 175 2.97 -12.14 -13.35
C GLU A 175 3.57 -11.70 -12.00
N ARG A 176 4.15 -12.64 -11.25
CA ARG A 176 4.74 -12.34 -9.93
C ARG A 176 6.03 -11.53 -10.00
N GLY A 177 6.70 -11.50 -11.16
CA GLY A 177 7.96 -10.78 -11.34
C GLY A 177 7.84 -9.35 -11.86
N ILE A 178 6.63 -8.88 -12.17
CA ILE A 178 6.40 -7.56 -12.79
C ILE A 178 7.07 -6.44 -11.98
N GLU A 179 6.82 -6.40 -10.67
CA GLU A 179 7.36 -5.34 -9.81
C GLU A 179 8.87 -5.45 -9.61
N ALA A 180 9.42 -6.66 -9.53
CA ALA A 180 10.88 -6.85 -9.48
C ALA A 180 11.57 -6.34 -10.76
N ALA A 181 10.99 -6.61 -11.93
CA ALA A 181 11.52 -6.09 -13.20
C ALA A 181 11.46 -4.56 -13.25
N ARG A 182 10.35 -3.96 -12.81
CA ARG A 182 10.20 -2.49 -12.73
C ARG A 182 11.21 -1.88 -11.75
N THR A 183 11.47 -2.52 -10.61
CA THR A 183 12.49 -2.07 -9.65
C THR A 183 13.88 -2.08 -10.25
N LEU A 184 14.29 -3.15 -10.96
CA LEU A 184 15.58 -3.18 -11.66
C LEU A 184 15.70 -2.06 -12.70
N ALA A 185 14.60 -1.75 -13.41
CA ALA A 185 14.53 -0.63 -14.34
C ALA A 185 14.69 0.73 -13.63
N SER A 186 13.97 0.96 -12.53
CA SER A 186 14.09 2.19 -11.72
C SER A 186 15.50 2.38 -11.15
N LEU A 187 16.20 1.28 -10.84
CA LEU A 187 17.58 1.29 -10.35
C LEU A 187 18.63 1.39 -11.48
N GLY A 188 18.22 1.39 -12.75
CA GLY A 188 19.13 1.51 -13.89
C GLY A 188 20.06 0.30 -14.08
N ARG A 189 19.65 -0.91 -13.66
CA ARG A 189 20.49 -2.13 -13.72
C ARG A 189 20.53 -2.75 -15.11
N THR A 190 21.24 -2.09 -16.02
CA THR A 190 21.38 -2.48 -17.44
C THR A 190 21.98 -3.88 -17.65
N GLU A 191 22.75 -4.40 -16.68
CA GLU A 191 23.33 -5.74 -16.68
C GLU A 191 22.27 -6.87 -16.74
N HIS A 192 21.02 -6.59 -16.39
CA HIS A 192 19.92 -7.57 -16.37
C HIS A 192 18.96 -7.49 -17.57
N VAL A 193 19.28 -6.68 -18.59
CA VAL A 193 18.44 -6.52 -19.80
C VAL A 193 18.15 -7.86 -20.50
N ASP A 194 19.15 -8.75 -20.59
CA ASP A 194 18.98 -10.04 -21.25
C ASP A 194 18.04 -10.98 -20.49
N LEU A 195 17.99 -10.90 -19.16
CA LEU A 195 17.01 -11.63 -18.35
C LEU A 195 15.60 -11.12 -18.62
N LEU A 196 15.39 -9.79 -18.63
CA LEU A 196 14.10 -9.19 -18.94
C LEU A 196 13.63 -9.54 -20.37
N ARG A 197 14.55 -9.64 -21.33
CA ARG A 197 14.22 -10.06 -22.71
C ARG A 197 13.71 -11.50 -22.77
N ARG A 198 14.29 -12.43 -22.00
CA ARG A 198 13.78 -13.82 -21.94
C ARG A 198 12.40 -13.89 -21.30
N LEU A 199 12.21 -13.18 -20.20
CA LEU A 199 10.91 -13.07 -19.53
C LEU A 199 9.84 -12.42 -20.40
N GLU A 200 10.18 -11.37 -21.17
CA GLU A 200 9.28 -10.79 -22.18
C GLU A 200 8.85 -11.85 -23.20
N LEU A 201 9.77 -12.66 -23.72
CA LEU A 201 9.43 -13.71 -24.69
C LEU A 201 8.57 -14.83 -24.08
N GLN A 202 8.88 -15.25 -22.84
CA GLN A 202 8.11 -16.26 -22.10
C GLN A 202 6.68 -15.77 -21.79
N SER A 203 6.53 -14.50 -21.45
CA SER A 203 5.26 -13.89 -21.06
C SER A 203 4.39 -13.40 -22.23
N ARG A 204 4.78 -13.64 -23.49
CA ARG A 204 4.16 -13.08 -24.72
C ARG A 204 2.63 -13.19 -24.80
N TRP A 205 2.04 -14.18 -24.15
CA TRP A 205 0.59 -14.44 -24.18
C TRP A 205 -0.13 -14.06 -22.88
N THR A 206 0.56 -13.39 -21.97
CA THR A 206 0.07 -12.94 -20.67
C THR A 206 0.01 -11.41 -20.60
N LEU A 207 -0.63 -10.88 -19.56
CA LEU A 207 -0.62 -9.43 -19.32
C LEU A 207 0.77 -8.90 -18.93
N ALA A 208 1.64 -9.76 -18.38
CA ALA A 208 2.98 -9.40 -17.96
C ALA A 208 3.93 -9.03 -19.12
N TYR A 209 3.58 -9.38 -20.36
CA TYR A 209 4.38 -9.03 -21.55
C TYR A 209 4.67 -7.53 -21.63
N ILE A 210 3.64 -6.71 -21.44
CA ILE A 210 3.74 -5.25 -21.55
C ILE A 210 4.68 -4.70 -20.47
N ASP A 211 4.65 -5.29 -19.29
CA ASP A 211 5.44 -4.86 -18.14
C ASP A 211 6.92 -5.20 -18.29
N TYR A 212 7.25 -6.43 -18.68
CA TYR A 212 8.63 -6.81 -18.97
C TYR A 212 9.20 -6.04 -20.15
N SER A 213 8.41 -5.84 -21.20
CA SER A 213 8.81 -5.02 -22.35
C SER A 213 9.06 -3.57 -21.94
N GLY A 214 8.18 -2.98 -21.12
CA GLY A 214 8.34 -1.62 -20.58
C GLY A 214 9.59 -1.47 -19.71
N ALA A 215 9.81 -2.38 -18.77
CA ALA A 215 11.00 -2.38 -17.91
C ALA A 215 12.30 -2.52 -18.73
N ARG A 216 12.32 -3.42 -19.73
CA ARG A 216 13.46 -3.57 -20.63
C ARG A 216 13.72 -2.31 -21.44
N ARG A 217 12.68 -1.71 -22.04
CA ARG A 217 12.80 -0.48 -22.83
C ARG A 217 13.31 0.69 -21.99
N ALA A 218 12.86 0.82 -20.74
CA ALA A 218 13.35 1.84 -19.83
C ALA A 218 14.88 1.73 -19.60
N LEU A 219 15.42 0.50 -19.53
CA LEU A 219 16.86 0.26 -19.41
C LEU A 219 17.65 0.47 -20.71
N GLU A 220 17.09 0.12 -21.87
CA GLU A 220 17.78 0.24 -23.17
C GLU A 220 17.74 1.67 -23.73
N GLU A 221 16.60 2.37 -23.61
CA GLU A 221 16.34 3.69 -24.20
C GLU A 221 16.79 4.85 -23.28
N HIS A 222 17.58 4.56 -22.23
CA HIS A 222 18.20 5.56 -21.33
C HIS A 222 17.23 6.63 -20.78
N GLY A 223 16.00 6.23 -20.44
CA GLY A 223 15.04 7.08 -19.72
C GLY A 223 14.00 7.84 -20.57
N ASP A 224 13.96 7.66 -21.90
CA ASP A 224 12.90 8.24 -22.74
C ASP A 224 11.53 7.56 -22.56
N CYS A 225 11.50 6.41 -21.86
CA CYS A 225 10.28 5.73 -21.44
C CYS A 225 10.12 5.88 -19.92
N PRO A 226 9.32 6.85 -19.43
CA PRO A 226 9.14 7.04 -17.99
C PRO A 226 8.40 5.83 -17.41
N LEU A 227 8.96 5.26 -16.34
CA LEU A 227 8.26 4.29 -15.52
C LEU A 227 7.05 4.97 -14.85
N PRO A 228 5.98 4.21 -14.55
CA PRO A 228 4.84 4.76 -13.81
C PRO A 228 5.32 5.39 -12.50
N GLN A 229 4.88 6.62 -12.25
CA GLN A 229 5.12 7.30 -10.98
C GLN A 229 4.38 6.57 -9.87
N GLU A 230 5.00 6.42 -8.71
CA GLU A 230 4.39 5.76 -7.56
C GLU A 230 3.56 6.72 -6.71
N LEU A 231 2.53 6.22 -6.02
CA LEU A 231 1.65 7.06 -5.22
C LEU A 231 2.38 7.82 -4.11
N TRP A 232 3.35 7.17 -3.47
CA TRP A 232 4.14 7.77 -2.39
C TRP A 232 5.13 8.84 -2.90
N GLU A 233 5.35 8.94 -4.21
CA GLU A 233 6.15 10.01 -4.82
C GLU A 233 5.34 11.31 -4.99
N LEU A 234 4.01 11.24 -4.85
CA LEU A 234 3.12 12.40 -4.85
C LEU A 234 2.98 13.00 -3.44
N PRO A 235 2.74 14.32 -3.33
CA PRO A 235 2.32 14.93 -2.07
C PRO A 235 1.10 14.21 -1.47
N VAL A 236 1.04 14.10 -0.14
CA VAL A 236 -0.06 13.40 0.56
C VAL A 236 -1.44 13.88 0.10
N ARG A 237 -1.61 15.18 -0.13
CA ARG A 237 -2.87 15.74 -0.62
C ARG A 237 -3.31 15.14 -1.95
N ASP A 238 -2.37 14.94 -2.86
CA ASP A 238 -2.65 14.59 -4.26
C ASP A 238 -3.05 13.12 -4.39
N TRP A 239 -2.45 12.23 -3.59
CA TRP A 239 -2.89 10.83 -3.57
C TRP A 239 -4.03 10.58 -2.57
N PHE A 240 -4.13 11.32 -1.47
CA PHE A 240 -5.14 11.04 -0.44
C PHE A 240 -6.54 11.53 -0.82
N GLU A 241 -6.66 12.76 -1.33
CA GLU A 241 -7.96 13.39 -1.55
C GLU A 241 -8.88 12.60 -2.50
N PRO A 242 -8.40 12.05 -3.64
CA PRO A 242 -9.23 11.21 -4.51
C PRO A 242 -9.79 9.97 -3.78
N ARG A 243 -8.97 9.33 -2.94
CA ARG A 243 -9.34 8.10 -2.20
C ARG A 243 -10.33 8.39 -1.08
N TRP A 244 -10.15 9.52 -0.39
CA TRP A 244 -11.12 10.02 0.56
C TRP A 244 -12.47 10.32 -0.10
N ARG A 245 -12.48 11.03 -1.24
CA ARG A 245 -13.72 11.32 -1.98
C ARG A 245 -14.44 10.04 -2.41
N ARG A 246 -13.71 9.06 -2.93
CA ARG A 246 -14.26 7.75 -3.30
C ARG A 246 -14.90 7.04 -2.10
N THR A 247 -14.26 7.08 -0.94
CA THR A 247 -14.82 6.50 0.30
C THR A 247 -16.06 7.24 0.77
N ARG A 248 -16.03 8.57 0.71
CA ARG A 248 -17.17 9.41 1.08
C ARG A 248 -18.38 9.10 0.23
N ASP A 249 -18.19 9.05 -1.09
CA ASP A 249 -19.27 8.75 -2.03
C ASP A 249 -19.80 7.32 -1.81
N TRP A 250 -18.92 6.35 -1.54
CA TRP A 250 -19.33 4.98 -1.16
C TRP A 250 -20.18 4.95 0.11
N LEU A 251 -19.77 5.63 1.18
CA LEU A 251 -20.53 5.70 2.43
C LEU A 251 -21.90 6.37 2.23
N VAL A 252 -21.96 7.45 1.45
CA VAL A 252 -23.24 8.11 1.10
C VAL A 252 -24.16 7.15 0.35
N MET A 253 -23.65 6.42 -0.65
CA MET A 253 -24.45 5.46 -1.41
C MET A 253 -24.98 4.32 -0.53
N ARG A 254 -24.15 3.81 0.38
CA ARG A 254 -24.55 2.79 1.36
C ARG A 254 -25.69 3.31 2.25
N ASP A 255 -25.55 4.51 2.81
CA ASP A 255 -26.55 5.10 3.72
C ASP A 255 -27.87 5.40 2.99
N CYS A 256 -27.80 5.71 1.70
CA CYS A 256 -28.98 5.86 0.83
C CYS A 256 -29.58 4.51 0.36
N GLY A 257 -29.03 3.37 0.75
CA GLY A 257 -29.50 2.04 0.34
C GLY A 257 -29.28 1.72 -1.15
N THR A 258 -28.49 2.53 -1.86
CA THR A 258 -28.26 2.39 -3.30
C THR A 258 -27.06 1.48 -3.56
N ARG A 259 -27.32 0.23 -3.96
CA ARG A 259 -26.29 -0.74 -4.35
C ARG A 259 -25.91 -0.60 -5.82
N ASN A 260 -25.38 0.56 -6.22
CA ASN A 260 -24.87 0.77 -7.58
C ASN A 260 -23.35 1.02 -7.57
N TRP A 261 -22.61 0.10 -6.96
CA TRP A 261 -21.16 0.19 -6.83
C TRP A 261 -20.47 0.23 -8.21
N GLU A 262 -21.06 -0.41 -9.22
CA GLU A 262 -20.54 -0.41 -10.60
C GLU A 262 -20.53 1.01 -11.19
N ALA A 263 -21.58 1.80 -10.96
CA ALA A 263 -21.61 3.21 -11.41
C ALA A 263 -20.61 4.09 -10.64
N LEU A 264 -20.40 3.81 -9.35
CA LEU A 264 -19.37 4.48 -8.57
C LEU A 264 -17.98 4.15 -9.13
N GLN A 265 -17.70 2.86 -9.39
CA GLN A 265 -16.45 2.42 -10.01
C GLN A 265 -16.23 3.11 -11.36
N ALA A 266 -17.26 3.15 -12.21
CA ALA A 266 -17.22 3.79 -13.53
C ALA A 266 -16.83 5.28 -13.45
N THR A 267 -17.33 5.99 -12.43
CA THR A 267 -17.02 7.42 -12.20
C THR A 267 -15.52 7.66 -11.99
N TYR A 268 -14.81 6.69 -11.41
CA TYR A 268 -13.40 6.79 -11.08
C TYR A 268 -12.46 6.07 -12.07
N THR A 269 -12.99 5.49 -13.16
CA THR A 269 -12.20 4.70 -14.15
C THR A 269 -11.10 5.49 -14.86
N ALA A 270 -11.17 6.82 -14.87
CA ALA A 270 -10.18 7.69 -15.50
C ALA A 270 -9.02 8.08 -14.56
N GLU A 271 -9.05 7.69 -13.27
CA GLU A 271 -7.97 8.02 -12.35
C GLU A 271 -6.74 7.11 -12.60
N PRO A 272 -5.52 7.67 -12.66
CA PRO A 272 -4.32 6.98 -13.16
C PRO A 272 -3.77 5.83 -12.29
N PHE A 273 -4.48 5.36 -11.25
CA PHE A 273 -3.95 4.39 -10.29
C PHE A 273 -4.98 3.33 -9.84
N VAL A 274 -6.06 3.14 -10.61
CA VAL A 274 -7.20 2.34 -10.15
C VAL A 274 -7.02 0.86 -10.42
N SER A 275 -6.91 0.08 -9.34
CA SER A 275 -7.39 -1.30 -9.32
C SER A 275 -8.91 -1.29 -9.51
N ARG A 276 -9.41 -1.98 -10.55
CA ARG A 276 -10.84 -2.03 -10.92
C ARG A 276 -11.65 -2.96 -10.01
N ILE A 277 -11.61 -2.79 -8.68
CA ILE A 277 -12.24 -3.77 -7.77
C ILE A 277 -12.86 -3.05 -6.54
N PRO A 278 -14.03 -3.50 -6.05
CA PRO A 278 -14.85 -2.85 -5.01
C PRO A 278 -14.19 -2.61 -3.65
N ILE A 279 -14.75 -1.66 -2.89
CA ILE A 279 -14.62 -1.54 -1.43
C ILE A 279 -15.49 -2.65 -0.82
N VAL A 280 -14.85 -3.70 -0.30
CA VAL A 280 -15.37 -4.86 0.46
C VAL A 280 -16.92 -4.98 0.49
N GLU A 281 -17.46 -5.91 -0.31
CA GLU A 281 -18.76 -6.52 -0.02
C GLU A 281 -18.50 -7.74 0.89
N GLU A 282 -18.56 -7.59 2.22
CA GLU A 282 -18.74 -8.78 3.05
C GLU A 282 -20.13 -9.37 2.74
N ALA A 283 -20.14 -10.61 2.27
CA ALA A 283 -21.38 -11.36 2.10
C ALA A 283 -22.16 -11.32 3.43
N PRO A 284 -23.50 -11.11 3.40
CA PRO A 284 -24.29 -11.04 4.62
C PRO A 284 -24.03 -12.29 5.43
N ARG A 285 -23.57 -12.13 6.68
CA ARG A 285 -23.28 -13.21 7.63
C ARG A 285 -24.42 -14.23 7.59
N SER A 286 -24.26 -15.28 6.80
CA SER A 286 -25.15 -16.41 6.88
C SER A 286 -24.91 -17.00 8.25
N SER A 287 -25.94 -17.01 9.07
CA SER A 287 -25.97 -17.67 10.37
C SER A 287 -25.75 -19.17 10.17
N ARG A 288 -24.50 -19.58 9.93
CA ARG A 288 -24.11 -20.97 9.87
C ARG A 288 -23.81 -21.41 11.30
N LYS A 289 -24.82 -22.06 11.89
CA LYS A 289 -24.73 -22.83 13.13
C LYS A 289 -23.39 -23.55 13.22
N MET A 290 -22.72 -23.35 14.36
CA MET A 290 -21.64 -24.20 14.83
C MET A 290 -22.03 -25.68 14.68
N SER A 291 -21.39 -26.39 13.76
CA SER A 291 -21.25 -27.84 13.87
C SER A 291 -19.96 -28.11 14.64
N ARG A 292 -20.12 -28.47 15.91
CA ARG A 292 -19.08 -29.12 16.71
C ARG A 292 -18.65 -30.39 15.98
N CYS A 293 -17.39 -30.48 15.58
CA CYS A 293 -16.76 -31.77 15.32
C CYS A 293 -15.89 -32.15 16.51
N ALA A 294 -16.20 -33.35 17.00
CA ALA A 294 -15.63 -34.03 18.14
C ALA A 294 -14.13 -34.27 17.99
N ALA A 295 -13.47 -34.33 19.15
CA ALA A 295 -12.13 -34.87 19.33
C ALA A 295 -12.01 -36.29 18.77
N ILE A 296 -10.86 -36.60 18.19
CA ILE A 296 -10.38 -37.97 18.04
C ILE A 296 -8.95 -38.03 18.60
N ARG A 297 -8.75 -39.05 19.44
CA ARG A 297 -7.52 -39.45 20.13
C ARG A 297 -6.44 -39.94 19.16
#